data_AF-A0A0Q1FH14-F1
#
_entry.id   AF-A0A0Q1FH14-F1
#
_cell.length_a   1.000
_cell.length_b   1.000
_cell.length_c   1.000
_cell.angle_alpha   90.00
_cell.angle_beta   90.00
_cell.angle_gamma   90.00
#
_symmetry.space_group_name_H-M   'P 1'
#
loop_
_entity.id
_entity.type
_entity.pdbx_description
1 polymer ?
#
loop_
_entity_poly.entity_id
_entity_poly.type
_entity_poly.pdbx_seq_one_letter_code
_entity_poly.pdbx_strand_id
1 'polypeptide(L)'
;MVESIKLLDIAEQNAEEIAEHWAMEVQKNKRTTHYQNIKKEKLKIYAVDFYNNLRNLLVSDDRIENTKKYFQKYAKKCHELGLPLQEAIYGLILMRRHMWLYADFQAIFINALEHNQAIDGIMRVMLMMDYAVYEITQYYFDKK
;
A
#
# COMPACT_ATOMS: atom_id res chain seq x y z
N MET A 1 16.79 11.15 5.94
CA MET A 1 15.45 11.36 6.57
C MET A 1 14.57 12.35 5.82
N VAL A 2 15.05 13.54 5.44
CA VAL A 2 14.22 14.59 4.78
C VAL A 2 13.67 14.16 3.42
N GLU A 3 14.44 13.44 2.59
CA GLU A 3 13.93 12.99 1.29
C GLU A 3 12.92 11.85 1.37
N SER A 4 13.06 10.96 2.35
CA SER A 4 12.04 9.95 2.65
C SER A 4 10.71 10.60 3.04
N ILE A 5 10.74 11.78 3.67
CA ILE A 5 9.54 12.56 3.98
C ILE A 5 8.94 13.16 2.70
N LYS A 6 9.76 13.72 1.79
CA LYS A 6 9.27 14.26 0.51
C LYS A 6 8.57 13.22 -0.36
N LEU A 7 9.08 11.98 -0.40
CA LEU A 7 8.43 10.88 -1.13
C LEU A 7 7.06 10.54 -0.54
N LEU A 8 6.91 10.61 0.78
CA LEU A 8 5.62 10.43 1.45
C LEU A 8 4.68 11.59 1.14
N ASP A 9 5.18 12.83 1.15
CA ASP A 9 4.39 14.01 0.82
C ASP A 9 3.77 13.89 -0.58
N ILE A 10 4.53 13.43 -1.58
CA ILE A 10 4.00 13.19 -2.94
C ILE A 10 2.91 12.11 -2.94
N ALA A 11 3.15 10.99 -2.27
CA ALA A 11 2.18 9.90 -2.24
C ALA A 11 0.86 10.32 -1.56
N GLU A 12 0.96 11.11 -0.49
CA GLU A 12 -0.19 11.66 0.25
C GLU A 12 -0.95 12.72 -0.57
N GLN A 13 -0.23 13.68 -1.19
CA GLN A 13 -0.83 14.76 -1.99
C GLN A 13 -1.51 14.23 -3.25
N ASN A 14 -1.00 13.14 -3.83
CA ASN A 14 -1.53 12.55 -5.06
C ASN A 14 -2.30 11.25 -4.79
N ALA A 15 -2.68 10.99 -3.53
CA ALA A 15 -3.32 9.75 -3.10
C ALA A 15 -4.56 9.41 -3.93
N GLU A 16 -5.38 10.40 -4.28
CA GLU A 16 -6.60 10.18 -5.08
C GLU A 16 -6.32 9.70 -6.50
N GLU A 17 -5.31 10.27 -7.15
CA GLU A 17 -4.92 9.92 -8.52
C GLU A 17 -4.25 8.54 -8.54
N ILE A 18 -3.34 8.29 -7.60
CA ILE A 18 -2.69 6.98 -7.48
C ILE A 18 -3.73 5.90 -7.15
N ALA A 19 -4.72 6.20 -6.30
CA ALA A 19 -5.82 5.31 -5.97
C ALA A 19 -6.75 5.04 -7.16
N GLU A 20 -7.01 6.03 -8.01
CA GLU A 20 -7.77 5.89 -9.25
C GLU A 20 -7.09 4.88 -10.19
N HIS A 21 -5.79 5.04 -10.42
CA HIS A 21 -5.00 4.12 -11.25
C HIS A 21 -5.00 2.71 -10.68
N TRP A 22 -4.79 2.57 -9.37
CA TRP A 22 -4.86 1.28 -8.70
C TRP A 22 -6.24 0.61 -8.82
N ALA A 23 -7.32 1.36 -8.61
CA ALA A 23 -8.69 0.83 -8.67
C ALA A 23 -9.02 0.29 -10.07
N MET A 24 -8.56 0.98 -11.12
CA MET A 24 -8.70 0.49 -12.50
C MET A 24 -7.90 -0.79 -12.75
N GLU A 25 -6.68 -0.89 -12.22
CA GLU A 25 -5.82 -2.06 -12.42
C GLU A 25 -6.42 -3.30 -11.74
N VAL A 26 -6.81 -3.21 -10.47
CA VAL A 26 -7.40 -4.37 -9.76
C VAL A 26 -8.74 -4.82 -10.35
N GLN A 27 -9.49 -3.93 -11.02
CA GLN A 27 -10.71 -4.31 -11.72
C GLN A 27 -10.46 -4.96 -13.09
N LYS A 28 -9.28 -4.78 -13.69
CA LYS A 28 -8.95 -5.35 -15.01
C LYS A 28 -8.02 -6.57 -14.91
N ASN A 29 -7.32 -6.73 -13.79
CA ASN A 29 -6.30 -7.74 -13.63
C ASN A 29 -6.91 -9.14 -13.44
N LYS A 30 -6.42 -10.11 -14.24
CA LYS A 30 -6.88 -11.51 -14.20
C LYS A 30 -6.57 -12.23 -12.88
N ARG A 31 -5.68 -11.68 -12.07
CA ARG A 31 -5.29 -12.21 -10.75
C ARG A 31 -6.10 -11.61 -9.60
N THR A 32 -7.04 -10.70 -9.88
CA THR A 32 -7.89 -10.01 -8.88
C THR A 32 -9.35 -10.05 -9.28
N THR A 33 -9.88 -11.23 -9.60
CA THR A 33 -11.23 -11.35 -10.18
C THR A 33 -12.33 -10.96 -9.19
N HIS A 34 -12.11 -11.08 -7.88
CA HIS A 34 -13.11 -10.70 -6.88
C HIS A 34 -13.23 -9.17 -6.74
N TYR A 35 -12.16 -8.43 -7.02
CA TYR A 35 -12.18 -6.95 -7.05
C TYR A 35 -13.12 -6.39 -8.14
N GLN A 36 -13.37 -7.15 -9.21
CA GLN A 36 -14.25 -6.73 -10.32
C GLN A 36 -15.69 -6.51 -9.86
N ASN A 37 -16.10 -7.17 -8.78
CA ASN A 37 -17.44 -7.07 -8.21
C ASN A 37 -17.58 -5.92 -7.20
N ILE A 38 -16.50 -5.18 -6.92
CA ILE A 38 -16.49 -4.06 -5.98
C ILE A 38 -16.59 -2.75 -6.74
N LYS A 39 -17.52 -1.87 -6.32
CA LYS A 39 -17.66 -0.53 -6.89
C LYS A 39 -16.33 0.24 -6.82
N LYS A 40 -15.97 0.89 -7.93
CA LYS A 40 -14.68 1.57 -8.08
C LYS A 40 -14.47 2.66 -7.02
N GLU A 41 -15.52 3.40 -6.68
CA GLU A 41 -15.48 4.47 -5.67
C GLU A 41 -15.09 3.92 -4.29
N LYS A 42 -15.61 2.73 -3.96
CA LYS A 42 -15.28 2.02 -2.71
C LYS A 42 -13.83 1.56 -2.71
N LEU A 43 -13.32 1.09 -3.84
CA LEU A 43 -11.92 0.73 -4.01
C LEU A 43 -11.01 1.95 -3.82
N LYS A 44 -11.32 3.08 -4.46
CA LYS A 44 -10.53 4.32 -4.31
C LYS A 44 -10.39 4.74 -2.85
N ILE A 45 -11.49 4.77 -2.09
CA ILE A 45 -11.47 5.11 -0.66
C ILE A 45 -10.48 4.23 0.11
N TYR A 46 -10.36 2.96 -0.28
CA TYR A 46 -9.48 2.01 0.40
C TYR A 46 -8.01 2.25 0.09
N ALA A 47 -7.69 2.56 -1.17
CA ALA A 47 -6.32 2.92 -1.55
C ALA A 47 -5.91 4.28 -0.98
N VAL A 48 -6.81 5.27 -0.97
CA VAL A 48 -6.55 6.58 -0.34
C VAL A 48 -6.25 6.42 1.15
N ASP A 49 -7.01 5.60 1.88
CA ASP A 49 -6.73 5.30 3.28
C ASP A 49 -5.32 4.71 3.46
N PHE A 50 -4.87 3.81 2.58
CA PHE A 50 -3.51 3.28 2.61
C PHE A 50 -2.46 4.37 2.41
N TYR A 51 -2.57 5.17 1.36
CA TYR A 51 -1.58 6.23 1.07
C TYR A 51 -1.51 7.28 2.18
N ASN A 52 -2.65 7.67 2.76
CA ASN A 52 -2.71 8.63 3.87
C ASN A 52 -2.15 8.07 5.20
N ASN A 53 -2.00 6.75 5.33
CA ASN A 53 -1.41 6.12 6.52
C ASN A 53 0.09 5.81 6.36
N LEU A 54 0.69 6.02 5.19
CA LEU A 54 2.08 5.65 4.92
C LEU A 54 3.06 6.27 5.92
N ARG A 55 2.89 7.55 6.27
CA ARG A 55 3.74 8.21 7.27
C ARG A 55 3.68 7.53 8.63
N ASN A 56 2.49 7.17 9.09
CA ASN A 56 2.34 6.44 10.35
C ASN A 56 3.01 5.06 10.29
N LEU A 57 2.89 4.36 9.16
CA LEU A 57 3.48 3.04 8.96
C LEU A 57 5.01 3.06 8.84
N LEU A 58 5.59 4.13 8.30
CA LEU A 58 7.01 4.18 7.92
C LEU A 58 7.89 5.04 8.84
N VAL A 59 7.30 5.99 9.56
CA VAL A 59 8.04 7.01 10.33
C VAL A 59 7.74 7.01 11.81
N SER A 60 6.61 6.45 12.28
CA SER A 60 6.30 6.39 13.72
C SER A 60 7.38 5.68 14.54
N ASP A 61 7.40 5.89 15.86
CA ASP A 61 8.29 5.15 16.76
C ASP A 61 7.78 3.71 16.96
N ASP A 62 6.46 3.53 17.01
CA ASP A 62 5.78 2.24 17.22
C ASP A 62 5.43 1.51 15.89
N ARG A 63 6.32 1.57 14.88
CA ARG A 63 6.01 1.08 13.51
C ARG A 63 5.50 -0.34 13.47
N ILE A 64 6.08 -1.23 14.28
CA ILE A 64 5.71 -2.66 14.30
C ILE A 64 4.25 -2.83 14.73
N GLU A 65 3.88 -2.19 15.83
CA GLU A 65 2.53 -2.26 16.39
C GLU A 65 1.51 -1.55 15.48
N ASN A 66 1.89 -0.41 14.89
CA ASN A 66 1.06 0.31 13.93
C ASN A 66 0.82 -0.50 12.65
N THR A 67 1.88 -1.12 12.12
CA THR A 67 1.83 -2.02 10.95
C THR A 67 0.89 -3.18 11.23
N LYS A 68 1.06 -3.85 12.37
CA LYS A 68 0.19 -4.94 12.81
C LYS A 68 -1.28 -4.52 12.87
N LYS A 69 -1.60 -3.47 13.63
CA LYS A 69 -2.98 -2.98 13.77
C LYS A 69 -3.60 -2.60 12.43
N TYR A 70 -2.85 -1.88 11.59
CA TYR A 70 -3.32 -1.44 10.29
C TYR A 70 -3.61 -2.63 9.36
N PHE A 71 -2.68 -3.57 9.23
CA PHE A 71 -2.83 -4.69 8.30
C PHE A 71 -3.79 -5.77 8.78
N GLN A 72 -4.02 -5.91 10.09
CA GLN A 72 -5.13 -6.71 10.60
C GLN A 72 -6.49 -6.09 10.26
N LYS A 73 -6.63 -4.76 10.35
CA LYS A 73 -7.84 -4.05 9.90
C LYS A 73 -8.04 -4.18 8.39
N TYR A 74 -6.96 -4.06 7.62
CA TYR A 74 -6.98 -4.30 6.17
C TYR A 74 -7.45 -5.72 5.84
N ALA A 75 -6.85 -6.73 6.47
CA ALA A 75 -7.18 -8.14 6.24
C ALA A 75 -8.65 -8.44 6.59
N LYS A 76 -9.12 -7.93 7.75
CA LYS A 76 -10.54 -8.03 8.14
C LYS A 76 -11.46 -7.46 7.08
N LYS A 77 -11.15 -6.28 6.57
CA LYS A 77 -11.95 -5.60 5.55
C LYS A 77 -11.95 -6.36 4.23
N CYS A 78 -10.81 -6.90 3.79
CA CYS A 78 -10.74 -7.75 2.61
C CYS A 78 -11.58 -9.02 2.79
N HIS A 79 -11.52 -9.64 3.96
CA HIS A 79 -12.31 -10.82 4.28
C HIS A 79 -13.82 -10.54 4.27
N GLU A 80 -14.26 -9.43 4.87
CA GLU A 80 -15.67 -8.97 4.86
C GLU A 80 -16.18 -8.66 3.44
N LEU A 81 -15.28 -8.36 2.50
CA LEU A 81 -15.60 -8.15 1.09
C LEU A 81 -15.58 -9.45 0.27
N GLY A 82 -15.29 -10.59 0.90
CA GLY A 82 -15.18 -11.87 0.22
C GLY A 82 -13.93 -12.00 -0.66
N LEU A 83 -12.90 -11.17 -0.44
CA LEU A 83 -11.64 -11.28 -1.18
C LEU A 83 -10.85 -12.48 -0.64
N PRO A 84 -10.41 -13.41 -1.50
CA PRO A 84 -9.55 -14.49 -1.05
C PRO A 84 -8.14 -13.97 -0.73
N LEU A 85 -7.40 -14.69 0.12
CA LEU A 85 -6.09 -14.28 0.64
C LEU A 85 -5.12 -13.81 -0.46
N GLN A 86 -4.98 -14.59 -1.53
CA GLN A 86 -4.06 -14.27 -2.62
C GLN A 86 -4.40 -12.94 -3.30
N GLU A 87 -5.69 -12.60 -3.39
CA GLU A 87 -6.13 -11.33 -3.98
C GLU A 87 -5.95 -10.17 -3.00
N ALA A 88 -6.19 -10.38 -1.71
CA ALA A 88 -5.92 -9.36 -0.69
C ALA A 88 -4.43 -8.96 -0.68
N ILE A 89 -3.52 -9.94 -0.72
CA ILE A 89 -2.08 -9.68 -0.79
C ILE A 89 -1.71 -9.02 -2.12
N TYR A 90 -2.20 -9.54 -3.24
CA TYR A 90 -1.83 -9.02 -4.56
C TYR A 90 -2.39 -7.60 -4.80
N GLY A 91 -3.57 -7.30 -4.28
CA GLY A 91 -4.14 -5.95 -4.28
C GLY A 91 -3.24 -4.95 -3.55
N LEU A 92 -2.70 -5.32 -2.38
CA LEU A 92 -1.72 -4.51 -1.65
C LEU A 92 -0.40 -4.33 -2.44
N ILE A 93 0.11 -5.39 -3.07
CA ILE A 93 1.30 -5.31 -3.93
C ILE A 93 1.07 -4.33 -5.09
N LEU A 94 -0.14 -4.33 -5.68
CA LEU A 94 -0.50 -3.39 -6.73
C LEU A 94 -0.58 -1.95 -6.19
N MET A 95 -1.09 -1.70 -4.98
CA MET A 95 -1.07 -0.35 -4.39
C MET A 95 0.37 0.17 -4.30
N ARG A 96 1.28 -0.64 -3.77
CA ARG A 96 2.72 -0.31 -3.74
C ARG A 96 3.25 0.05 -5.11
N ARG A 97 2.93 -0.77 -6.12
CA ARG A 97 3.41 -0.58 -7.48
C ARG A 97 2.91 0.74 -8.06
N HIS A 98 1.65 1.11 -7.83
CA HIS A 98 1.11 2.37 -8.33
C HIS A 98 1.73 3.59 -7.65
N MET A 99 2.09 3.50 -6.37
CA MET A 99 2.91 4.52 -5.72
C MET A 99 4.27 4.69 -6.42
N TRP A 100 4.98 3.59 -6.71
CA TRP A 100 6.28 3.62 -7.40
C TRP A 100 6.23 4.04 -8.87
N LEU A 101 5.08 3.86 -9.54
CA LEU A 101 4.90 4.24 -10.94
C LEU A 101 4.45 5.68 -11.13
N TYR A 102 4.13 6.41 -10.05
CA TYR A 102 3.71 7.79 -10.14
C TYR A 102 4.87 8.68 -10.59
N ALA A 103 4.66 9.53 -11.59
CA ALA A 103 5.74 10.24 -12.29
C ALA A 103 6.52 11.17 -11.34
N ASP A 104 5.84 11.95 -10.51
CA ASP A 104 6.50 12.86 -9.57
C ASP A 104 7.25 12.09 -8.48
N PHE A 105 6.71 10.93 -8.08
CA PHE A 105 7.38 10.03 -7.14
C PHE A 105 8.69 9.52 -7.74
N GLN A 106 8.67 9.10 -9.01
CA GLN A 106 9.86 8.64 -9.72
C GLN A 106 10.90 9.75 -9.89
N ALA A 107 10.47 10.97 -10.22
CA ALA A 107 11.38 12.10 -10.40
C ALA A 107 12.14 12.44 -9.11
N ILE A 108 11.44 12.52 -7.97
CA ILE A 108 12.11 12.73 -6.67
C ILE A 108 12.99 11.54 -6.31
N PHE A 109 12.50 10.33 -6.54
CA PHE A 109 13.24 9.13 -6.16
C PHE A 109 14.55 8.97 -6.94
N ILE A 110 14.56 9.25 -8.25
CA ILE A 110 15.77 9.21 -9.08
C ILE A 110 16.81 10.20 -8.56
N ASN A 111 16.39 11.45 -8.26
CA ASN A 111 17.26 12.46 -7.69
C ASN A 111 17.83 12.03 -6.32
N ALA A 112 16.98 11.52 -5.43
CA ALA A 112 17.38 10.99 -4.13
C ALA A 112 18.37 9.81 -4.23
N LEU A 113 18.21 8.98 -5.26
CA LEU A 113 19.09 7.84 -5.52
C LEU A 113 20.47 8.29 -6.01
N GLU A 114 20.53 9.30 -6.90
CA GLU A 114 21.80 9.92 -7.35
C GLU A 114 22.63 10.46 -6.17
N HIS A 115 21.97 10.82 -5.07
CA HIS A 115 22.61 11.30 -3.84
C HIS A 115 22.75 10.23 -2.74
N ASN A 116 22.47 8.94 -3.02
CA ASN A 116 22.48 7.83 -2.05
C ASN A 116 21.55 8.01 -0.83
N GLN A 117 20.54 8.87 -0.93
CA GLN A 117 19.65 9.24 0.17
C GLN A 117 18.32 8.44 0.18
N ALA A 118 18.05 7.67 -0.88
CA ALA A 118 16.81 6.92 -1.04
C ALA A 118 16.80 5.51 -0.40
N ILE A 119 17.96 4.91 -0.16
CA ILE A 119 18.10 3.49 0.20
C ILE A 119 17.31 3.13 1.47
N ASP A 120 17.47 3.94 2.54
CA ASP A 120 16.77 3.73 3.80
C ASP A 120 15.25 3.76 3.65
N GLY A 121 14.74 4.65 2.78
CA GLY A 121 13.32 4.77 2.49
C GLY A 121 12.76 3.50 1.84
N ILE A 122 13.49 2.96 0.85
CA ILE A 122 13.11 1.72 0.18
C ILE A 122 13.11 0.56 1.18
N MET A 123 14.16 0.44 2.00
CA MET A 123 14.26 -0.63 2.99
C MET A 123 13.13 -0.59 4.01
N ARG A 124 12.70 0.61 4.44
CA ARG A 124 11.54 0.77 5.32
C ARG A 124 10.24 0.32 4.65
N VAL A 125 10.03 0.68 3.39
CA VAL A 125 8.85 0.24 2.61
C VAL A 125 8.87 -1.27 2.41
N MET A 126 10.02 -1.88 2.11
CA MET A 126 10.16 -3.33 2.00
C MET A 126 9.78 -4.01 3.31
N LEU A 127 10.38 -3.61 4.42
CA LEU A 127 10.12 -4.20 5.73
C LEU A 127 8.65 -4.07 6.15
N MET A 128 8.04 -2.90 5.93
CA MET A 128 6.61 -2.68 6.19
C MET A 128 5.74 -3.65 5.38
N MET A 129 6.09 -3.88 4.12
CA MET A 129 5.32 -4.78 3.26
C MET A 129 5.51 -6.26 3.61
N ASP A 130 6.70 -6.65 4.06
CA ASP A 130 6.95 -8.01 4.54
C ASP A 130 6.07 -8.31 5.77
N TYR A 131 6.01 -7.37 6.72
CA TYR A 131 5.10 -7.46 7.86
C TYR A 131 3.63 -7.42 7.46
N ALA A 132 3.25 -6.60 6.48
CA ALA A 132 1.89 -6.57 5.96
C ALA A 132 1.45 -7.94 5.44
N VAL A 133 2.28 -8.59 4.63
CA VAL A 133 2.00 -9.93 4.09
C VAL A 133 1.86 -10.96 5.20
N TYR A 134 2.75 -10.93 6.21
CA TYR A 134 2.65 -11.81 7.37
C TYR A 134 1.33 -11.63 8.12
N GLU A 135 0.98 -10.40 8.50
CA GLU A 135 -0.22 -10.10 9.29
C GLU A 135 -1.52 -10.42 8.54
N ILE A 136 -1.56 -10.16 7.22
CA ILE A 136 -2.72 -10.52 6.39
C ILE A 136 -2.86 -12.04 6.32
N THR A 137 -1.75 -12.75 6.10
CA THR A 137 -1.76 -14.22 6.02
C THR A 137 -2.21 -14.83 7.35
N GLN A 138 -1.66 -14.34 8.46
CA GLN A 138 -2.03 -14.80 9.80
C GLN A 138 -3.52 -14.56 10.09
N TYR A 139 -4.05 -13.38 9.76
CA TYR A 139 -5.47 -13.08 9.95
C TYR A 139 -6.38 -14.06 9.17
N TYR A 140 -6.08 -14.33 7.90
CA TYR A 140 -6.86 -15.28 7.10
C TYR A 140 -6.71 -16.72 7.56
N PHE A 141 -5.55 -17.09 8.12
CA PHE A 141 -5.33 -18.41 8.70
C PHE A 141 -6.20 -18.62 9.96
N ASP A 142 -6.26 -17.62 10.85
CA ASP A 142 -7.02 -17.68 12.11
C ASP A 142 -8.54 -17.61 11.92
N LYS A 143 -9.00 -17.17 10.74
CA LYS A 143 -10.43 -17.05 10.39
C LYS A 143 -10.98 -18.22 9.58
N LYS A 144 -10.17 -19.27 9.35
CA LYS A 144 -10.65 -20.53 8.76
C LYS A 144 -11.68 -21.24 9.63
#